data_AF-C2MDH0-F1
#
_entry.id   AF-C2MDH0-F1
#
_cell.length_a   1.000
_cell.length_b   1.000
_cell.length_c   1.000
_cell.angle_alpha   90.00
_cell.angle_beta   90.00
_cell.angle_gamma   90.00
#
_symmetry.space_group_name_H-M   'P 1'
#
loop_
_entity.id
_entity.type
_entity.pdbx_description
1 polymer ?
#
loop_
_entity_poly.entity_id
_entity_poly.type
_entity_poly.pdbx_seq_one_letter_code
_entity_poly.pdbx_strand_id
1 'polypeptide(L)'
;MKSDIKNVAAFLAVAIWADGVYSEEENDMLTDIAEALDVDSASLIQQVQEAVNTLEGKDDDAVQEYLINNASAIEEDETKRLLQCAIEIVMADNVITVDEVQVLFDLADAMGGEVEHADVTLMLLDLVKYSPEIEVEFQPY
;
A
#
# COMPACT_ATOMS: atom_id res chain seq x y z
N MET A 1 8.10 15.32 -1.03
CA MET A 1 8.65 13.99 -0.66
C MET A 1 10.16 13.93 -0.95
N LYS A 2 10.94 13.13 -0.20
CA LYS A 2 12.38 12.92 -0.38
C LYS A 2 12.69 11.66 -1.20
N SER A 3 11.96 10.57 -0.94
CA SER A 3 12.09 9.32 -1.68
C SER A 3 11.75 9.51 -3.16
N ASP A 4 12.33 8.66 -4.01
CA ASP A 4 11.98 8.63 -5.43
C ASP A 4 10.51 8.22 -5.60
N ILE A 5 9.75 8.99 -6.37
CA ILE A 5 8.34 8.71 -6.64
C ILE A 5 8.13 7.32 -7.25
N LYS A 6 9.13 6.77 -7.95
CA LYS A 6 9.08 5.41 -8.49
C LYS A 6 9.06 4.35 -7.40
N ASN A 7 9.87 4.52 -6.37
CA ASN A 7 9.94 3.59 -5.25
C ASN A 7 8.65 3.65 -4.44
N VAL A 8 8.14 4.87 -4.23
CA VAL A 8 6.85 5.11 -3.58
C VAL A 8 5.71 4.49 -4.37
N ALA A 9 5.68 4.71 -5.69
CA ALA A 9 4.66 4.13 -6.56
C ALA A 9 4.72 2.60 -6.59
N ALA A 10 5.92 2.01 -6.62
CA ALA A 10 6.11 0.56 -6.54
C ALA A 10 5.57 -0.01 -5.21
N PHE A 11 5.80 0.71 -4.11
CA PHE A 11 5.27 0.35 -2.79
C PHE A 11 3.73 0.41 -2.76
N LEU A 12 3.13 1.51 -3.22
CA LEU A 12 1.67 1.67 -3.25
C LEU A 12 1.00 0.70 -4.22
N ALA A 13 1.65 0.37 -5.35
CA ALA A 13 1.14 -0.59 -6.32
C ALA A 13 0.96 -2.00 -5.73
N VAL A 14 1.80 -2.41 -4.77
CA VAL A 14 1.64 -3.69 -4.08
C VAL A 14 0.43 -3.67 -3.14
N ALA A 15 0.17 -2.54 -2.47
CA ALA A 15 -1.04 -2.37 -1.65
C ALA A 15 -2.30 -2.41 -2.51
N ILE A 16 -2.28 -1.74 -3.67
CA ILE A 16 -3.38 -1.76 -4.64
C ILE A 16 -3.62 -3.17 -5.17
N TRP A 17 -2.55 -3.87 -5.56
CA TRP A 17 -2.65 -5.21 -6.13
C TRP A 17 -2.98 -6.31 -5.09
N ALA A 18 -3.24 -5.96 -3.83
CA ALA A 18 -3.49 -6.92 -2.75
C ALA A 18 -4.72 -7.79 -3.03
N ASP A 19 -5.77 -7.23 -3.62
CA ASP A 19 -6.99 -7.93 -4.04
C ASP A 19 -6.87 -8.53 -5.46
N GLY A 20 -5.75 -8.28 -6.15
CA GLY A 20 -5.45 -8.70 -7.52
C GLY A 20 -6.19 -7.91 -8.60
N VAL A 21 -6.76 -6.76 -8.27
CA VAL A 21 -7.52 -5.90 -9.18
C VAL A 21 -6.96 -4.49 -9.15
N TYR A 22 -6.84 -3.87 -10.32
CA TYR A 22 -6.63 -2.43 -10.43
C TYR A 22 -7.84 -1.81 -11.12
N SER A 23 -8.46 -0.80 -10.50
CA SER A 23 -9.66 -0.15 -11.02
C SER A 23 -9.48 1.37 -11.18
N GLU A 24 -10.25 1.99 -12.07
CA GLU A 24 -10.20 3.45 -12.24
C GLU A 24 -10.68 4.20 -10.98
N GLU A 25 -11.45 3.56 -10.10
CA GLU A 25 -11.91 4.13 -8.82
C GLU A 25 -10.73 4.38 -7.86
N GLU A 26 -9.63 3.65 -8.02
CA GLU A 26 -8.40 3.86 -7.24
C GLU A 26 -7.64 5.12 -7.64
N ASN A 27 -7.95 5.72 -8.80
CA ASN A 27 -7.32 6.98 -9.22
C ASN A 27 -7.74 8.17 -8.38
N ASP A 28 -8.98 8.18 -7.90
CA ASP A 28 -9.46 9.24 -7.00
C ASP A 28 -8.69 9.16 -5.68
N MET A 29 -8.51 7.95 -5.15
CA MET A 29 -7.69 7.70 -3.96
C MET A 29 -6.21 8.05 -4.18
N LEU A 30 -5.62 7.67 -5.31
CA LEU A 30 -4.24 8.04 -5.64
C LEU A 30 -4.08 9.56 -5.77
N THR A 31 -5.12 10.28 -6.15
CA THR A 31 -5.11 11.75 -6.16
C THR A 31 -5.04 12.30 -4.74
N ASP A 32 -5.87 11.79 -3.83
CA ASP A 32 -5.84 12.18 -2.42
C ASP A 32 -4.49 11.84 -1.76
N ILE A 33 -3.92 10.67 -2.08
CA ILE A 33 -2.59 10.26 -1.62
C ILE A 33 -1.51 11.17 -2.19
N ALA A 34 -1.57 11.56 -3.46
CA ALA A 34 -0.61 12.48 -4.06
C ALA A 34 -0.63 13.85 -3.36
N GLU A 35 -1.81 14.38 -3.04
CA GLU A 35 -1.94 15.59 -2.22
C GLU A 35 -1.35 15.37 -0.83
N ALA A 36 -1.69 14.24 -0.20
CA ALA A 36 -1.20 13.85 1.11
C ALA A 36 0.30 13.59 1.14
N LEU A 37 0.99 13.41 0.01
CA LEU A 37 2.45 13.22 -0.12
C LEU A 37 3.17 14.46 -0.68
N ASP A 38 2.42 15.50 -1.05
CA ASP A 38 2.89 16.73 -1.70
C ASP A 38 3.65 16.40 -3.01
N VAL A 39 3.00 15.63 -3.89
CA VAL A 39 3.49 15.28 -5.22
C VAL A 39 2.42 15.47 -6.30
N ASP A 40 2.87 15.48 -7.56
CA ASP A 40 1.98 15.58 -8.71
C ASP A 40 1.16 14.28 -8.89
N SER A 41 -0.17 14.40 -8.88
CA SER A 41 -1.08 13.25 -8.95
C SER A 41 -0.98 12.51 -10.27
N ALA A 42 -0.87 13.23 -11.40
CA ALA A 42 -0.72 12.60 -12.71
C ALA A 42 0.56 11.76 -12.79
N SER A 43 1.67 12.27 -12.23
CA SER A 43 2.91 11.52 -12.14
C SER A 43 2.81 10.31 -11.23
N LEU A 44 2.14 10.42 -10.08
CA LEU A 44 1.97 9.29 -9.16
C LEU A 44 1.13 8.19 -9.80
N ILE A 45 -0.05 8.54 -10.33
CA ILE A 45 -0.96 7.61 -11.01
C ILE A 45 -0.24 6.88 -12.14
N GLN A 46 0.50 7.62 -12.98
CA GLN A 46 1.26 7.00 -14.07
C GLN A 46 2.29 5.98 -13.54
N GLN A 47 3.07 6.34 -12.52
CA GLN A 47 4.10 5.44 -11.98
C GLN A 47 3.49 4.23 -11.26
N VAL A 48 2.37 4.42 -10.55
CA VAL A 48 1.65 3.32 -9.90
C VAL A 48 1.11 2.36 -10.94
N GLN A 49 0.51 2.86 -12.02
CA GLN A 49 0.02 1.99 -13.10
C GLN A 49 1.15 1.26 -13.82
N GLU A 50 2.30 1.89 -14.06
CA GLU A 50 3.50 1.23 -14.58
C GLU A 50 4.00 0.12 -13.63
N ALA A 51 3.94 0.33 -12.31
CA ALA A 51 4.30 -0.65 -11.30
C ALA A 51 3.29 -1.81 -11.23
N VAL A 52 1.99 -1.53 -11.20
CA VAL A 52 0.92 -2.56 -11.25
C VAL A 52 1.07 -3.46 -12.47
N ASN A 53 1.29 -2.88 -13.66
CA ASN A 53 1.54 -3.65 -14.89
C ASN A 53 2.82 -4.50 -14.81
N THR A 54 3.78 -4.12 -13.96
CA THR A 54 4.98 -4.90 -13.70
C THR A 54 4.71 -6.05 -12.73
N LEU A 55 3.79 -5.87 -11.77
CA LEU A 55 3.32 -6.91 -10.86
C LEU A 55 2.46 -7.95 -11.59
N GLU A 56 1.70 -7.53 -12.59
CA GLU A 56 0.85 -8.40 -13.40
C GLU A 56 1.69 -9.54 -14.04
N GLY A 57 1.41 -10.78 -13.63
CA GLY A 57 2.09 -11.97 -14.15
C GLY A 57 3.41 -12.34 -13.45
N LYS A 58 3.80 -11.64 -12.38
CA LYS A 58 4.81 -12.11 -11.43
C LYS A 58 4.23 -13.17 -10.50
N ASP A 59 5.09 -14.05 -10.00
CA ASP A 59 4.78 -14.92 -8.87
C ASP A 59 5.10 -14.19 -7.54
N ASP A 60 4.63 -14.76 -6.44
CA ASP A 60 4.75 -14.16 -5.10
C ASP A 60 6.21 -13.86 -4.73
N ASP A 61 7.14 -14.75 -5.08
CA ASP A 61 8.58 -14.55 -4.85
C ASP A 61 9.11 -13.33 -5.63
N ALA A 62 8.72 -13.17 -6.90
CA ALA A 62 9.13 -12.04 -7.72
C ALA A 62 8.43 -10.73 -7.32
N VAL A 63 7.20 -10.78 -6.78
CA VAL A 63 6.52 -9.63 -6.17
C VAL A 63 7.28 -9.20 -4.92
N GLN A 64 7.64 -10.15 -4.05
CA GLN A 64 8.39 -9.87 -2.83
C GLN A 64 9.77 -9.28 -3.13
N GLU A 65 10.51 -9.82 -4.10
CA GLU A 65 11.80 -9.25 -4.54
C GLU A 65 11.63 -7.83 -5.09
N TYR A 66 10.60 -7.60 -5.91
CA TYR A 66 10.29 -6.27 -6.43
C TYR A 66 9.99 -5.29 -5.29
N LEU A 67 9.16 -5.70 -4.32
CA LEU A 67 8.81 -4.89 -3.16
C LEU A 67 10.06 -4.52 -2.35
N ILE A 68 10.87 -5.49 -1.94
CA ILE A 68 12.07 -5.26 -1.12
C ILE A 68 13.04 -4.30 -1.81
N ASN A 69 13.27 -4.46 -3.11
CA ASN A 69 14.19 -3.62 -3.87
C ASN A 69 13.76 -2.15 -3.92
N ASN A 70 12.46 -1.88 -4.00
CA ASN A 70 11.93 -0.51 -4.03
C ASN A 70 11.74 0.06 -2.62
N ALA A 71 11.22 -0.74 -1.69
CA ALA A 71 10.91 -0.32 -0.32
C ALA A 71 12.17 -0.02 0.50
N SER A 72 13.27 -0.75 0.29
CA SER A 72 14.56 -0.47 0.95
C SER A 72 15.22 0.85 0.53
N ALA A 73 14.71 1.49 -0.53
CA ALA A 73 15.15 2.79 -1.01
C ALA A 73 14.20 3.93 -0.60
N ILE A 74 13.23 3.65 0.27
CA ILE A 74 12.37 4.65 0.91
C ILE A 74 13.10 5.21 2.13
N GLU A 75 13.00 6.53 2.34
CA GLU A 75 13.57 7.20 3.50
C GLU A 75 12.81 6.84 4.79
N GLU A 76 13.55 6.52 5.86
CA GLU A 76 13.02 6.08 7.16
C GLU A 76 11.94 7.02 7.73
N ASP A 77 12.09 8.34 7.55
CA ASP A 77 11.13 9.33 8.05
C ASP A 77 9.82 9.41 7.24
N GLU A 78 9.73 8.70 6.11
CA GLU A 78 8.55 8.63 5.23
C GLU A 78 7.78 7.30 5.39
N THR A 79 8.42 6.26 5.94
CA THR A 79 7.89 4.89 6.15
C THR A 79 6.48 4.88 6.75
N LYS A 80 6.26 5.58 7.88
CA LYS A 80 4.95 5.58 8.57
C LYS A 80 3.85 6.26 7.76
N ARG A 81 4.20 7.32 7.02
CA ARG A 81 3.25 8.04 6.16
C ARG A 81 2.83 7.17 4.99
N LEU A 82 3.79 6.47 4.37
CA LEU A 82 3.51 5.57 3.26
C LEU A 82 2.72 4.34 3.69
N LEU A 83 3.00 3.76 4.86
CA LEU A 83 2.17 2.70 5.43
C LEU A 83 0.74 3.17 5.68
N GLN A 84 0.55 4.40 6.16
CA GLN A 84 -0.79 4.94 6.31
C GLN A 84 -1.51 5.03 4.95
N CYS A 85 -0.84 5.50 3.90
CA CYS A 85 -1.42 5.51 2.55
C CYS A 85 -1.75 4.10 2.05
N ALA A 86 -0.90 3.10 2.32
CA ALA A 86 -1.19 1.71 1.97
C ALA A 86 -2.40 1.14 2.72
N ILE A 87 -2.58 1.52 3.99
CA ILE A 87 -3.77 1.15 4.76
C ILE A 87 -5.03 1.79 4.16
N GLU A 88 -4.97 3.07 3.81
CA GLU A 88 -6.09 3.77 3.16
C GLU A 88 -6.47 3.13 1.81
N ILE A 89 -5.47 2.63 1.06
CA ILE A 89 -5.66 1.82 -0.16
C ILE A 89 -6.41 0.53 0.13
N VAL A 90 -5.91 -0.28 1.06
CA VAL A 90 -6.56 -1.55 1.41
C VAL A 90 -7.99 -1.35 1.91
N MET A 91 -8.29 -0.22 2.57
CA MET A 91 -9.63 0.05 3.09
C MET A 91 -10.60 0.59 2.03
N ALA A 92 -10.17 0.83 0.79
CA ALA A 92 -10.94 1.55 -0.23
C ALA A 92 -12.29 0.91 -0.56
N ASP A 93 -12.32 -0.42 -0.63
CA ASP A 93 -13.50 -1.20 -1.03
C ASP A 93 -14.47 -1.45 0.16
N ASN A 94 -14.09 -0.97 1.36
CA ASN A 94 -14.76 -1.17 2.64
C ASN A 94 -14.78 -2.62 3.14
N VAL A 95 -13.88 -3.47 2.64
CA VAL A 95 -13.68 -4.83 3.13
C VAL A 95 -12.24 -4.95 3.61
N ILE A 96 -12.02 -5.63 4.72
CA ILE A 96 -10.67 -6.00 5.16
C ILE A 96 -10.62 -7.51 5.30
N THR A 97 -9.71 -8.11 4.54
CA THR A 97 -9.43 -9.53 4.50
C THR A 97 -8.11 -9.87 5.18
N VAL A 98 -7.88 -11.16 5.42
CA VAL A 98 -6.61 -11.67 5.97
C VAL A 98 -5.44 -11.39 5.02
N ASP A 99 -5.65 -11.54 3.72
CA ASP A 99 -4.60 -11.42 2.71
C ASP A 99 -4.12 -9.97 2.60
N GLU A 100 -5.03 -8.99 2.68
CA GLU A 100 -4.66 -7.57 2.68
C GLU A 100 -3.91 -7.16 3.96
N VAL A 101 -4.32 -7.66 5.13
CA VAL A 101 -3.57 -7.43 6.37
C VAL A 101 -2.16 -8.03 6.27
N GLN A 102 -2.02 -9.20 5.63
CA GLN A 102 -0.71 -9.79 5.38
C GLN A 102 0.13 -8.92 4.44
N VAL A 103 -0.46 -8.36 3.38
CA VAL A 103 0.23 -7.41 2.49
C VAL A 103 0.72 -6.19 3.26
N LEU A 104 -0.06 -5.63 4.18
CA LEU A 104 0.38 -4.52 5.03
C LEU A 104 1.59 -4.87 5.90
N PHE A 105 1.66 -6.10 6.41
CA PHE A 105 2.82 -6.60 7.15
C PHE A 105 4.04 -6.80 6.25
N ASP A 106 3.85 -7.35 5.05
CA ASP A 106 4.92 -7.54 4.08
C ASP A 106 5.51 -6.20 3.63
N LEU A 107 4.66 -5.18 3.44
CA LEU A 107 5.06 -3.80 3.17
C LEU A 107 5.92 -3.21 4.31
N ALA A 108 5.50 -3.42 5.57
CA ALA A 108 6.26 -2.95 6.73
C ALA A 108 7.63 -3.64 6.86
N ASP A 109 7.68 -4.95 6.64
CA ASP A 109 8.91 -5.73 6.68
C ASP A 109 9.88 -5.31 5.57
N ALA A 110 9.37 -5.02 4.38
CA ALA A 110 10.16 -4.63 3.21
C ALA A 110 10.88 -3.28 3.37
N MET A 111 10.35 -2.37 4.20
CA MET A 111 10.99 -1.08 4.52
C MET A 111 12.08 -1.19 5.60
N GLY A 112 12.50 -2.40 5.97
CA GLY A 112 13.57 -2.63 6.93
C GLY A 112 13.10 -2.90 8.36
N GLY A 113 11.80 -3.10 8.58
CA GLY A 113 11.25 -3.58 9.85
C GLY A 113 11.27 -2.56 10.99
N GLU A 114 11.36 -1.27 10.69
CA GLU A 114 11.24 -0.21 11.72
C GLU A 114 9.83 -0.09 12.30
N VAL A 115 8.82 -0.49 11.52
CA VAL A 115 7.43 -0.52 11.95
C VAL A 115 7.06 -1.97 12.25
N GLU A 116 6.79 -2.27 13.52
CA GLU A 116 6.40 -3.61 13.91
C GLU A 116 4.97 -3.92 13.43
N HIS A 117 4.63 -5.20 13.22
CA HIS A 117 3.27 -5.60 12.87
C HIS A 117 2.23 -5.14 13.90
N ALA A 118 2.63 -5.02 15.17
CA ALA A 118 1.81 -4.42 16.22
C ALA A 118 1.48 -2.94 15.94
N ASP A 119 2.45 -2.17 15.45
CA ASP A 119 2.22 -0.78 15.06
C ASP A 119 1.30 -0.69 13.84
N VAL A 120 1.51 -1.52 12.82
CA VAL A 120 0.63 -1.61 11.63
C VAL A 120 -0.81 -1.92 12.05
N THR A 121 -0.99 -2.88 12.95
CA THR A 121 -2.31 -3.26 13.48
C THR A 121 -2.97 -2.09 14.21
N LEU A 122 -2.22 -1.34 15.03
CA LEU A 122 -2.76 -0.18 15.74
C LEU A 122 -3.11 0.97 14.79
N MET A 123 -2.32 1.19 13.74
CA MET A 123 -2.61 2.17 12.69
C MET A 123 -3.90 1.81 11.95
N LEU A 124 -4.05 0.54 11.54
CA LEU A 124 -5.27 0.03 10.89
C LEU A 124 -6.49 0.23 11.78
N LEU A 125 -6.40 -0.16 13.06
CA LEU A 125 -7.51 -0.02 14.01
C LEU A 125 -7.88 1.45 14.28
N ASP A 126 -6.91 2.36 14.30
CA ASP A 126 -7.19 3.79 14.48
C ASP A 126 -7.97 4.36 13.29
N LEU A 127 -7.66 3.93 12.05
CA LEU A 127 -8.40 4.34 10.86
C LEU A 127 -9.78 3.70 10.78
N VAL A 128 -9.88 2.37 10.95
CA VAL A 128 -11.16 1.62 10.93
C VAL A 128 -12.16 2.17 11.95
N LYS A 129 -11.68 2.65 13.11
CA LYS A 129 -12.52 3.29 14.13
C LYS A 129 -13.33 4.49 13.60
N TYR A 130 -12.85 5.18 12.57
CA TYR A 130 -13.55 6.32 11.96
C TYR A 130 -14.37 5.95 10.71
N SER A 131 -14.30 4.70 10.26
CA SER A 131 -14.98 4.18 9.06
C SER A 131 -15.95 3.06 9.45
N PRO A 132 -17.13 3.39 10.01
CA PRO A 132 -18.10 2.41 10.51
C PRO A 132 -18.69 1.48 9.45
N GLU A 133 -18.52 1.81 8.17
CA GLU A 133 -18.94 1.04 7.00
C GLU A 133 -18.06 -0.16 6.68
N ILE A 134 -16.86 -0.25 7.26
CA ILE A 134 -15.91 -1.32 6.95
C ILE A 134 -16.38 -2.67 7.51
N GLU A 135 -16.38 -3.68 6.64
CA GLU A 135 -16.61 -5.07 6.96
C GLU A 135 -15.28 -5.82 7.13
N VAL A 136 -15.17 -6.67 8.16
CA VAL A 136 -13.98 -7.51 8.38
C VAL A 136 -14.33 -8.95 8.01
N GLU A 137 -13.70 -9.46 6.96
CA GLU A 137 -13.89 -10.82 6.47
C GLU A 137 -12.80 -11.76 7.00
N PHE A 138 -13.25 -12.82 7.68
CA PHE A 138 -12.37 -13.89 8.12
C PHE A 138 -12.43 -15.04 7.11
N GLN A 139 -11.28 -15.54 6.67
CA GLN A 139 -11.25 -16.74 5.84
C GLN A 139 -11.90 -17.92 6.61
N PRO A 140 -12.75 -18.74 5.95
CA PRO A 140 -13.40 -19.87 6.59
C PRO A 140 -12.37 -20.96 6.98
N TYR A 141 -12.46 -21.42 8.23
CA TYR A 141 -11.65 -22.51 8.80
C TYR A 141 -11.90 -23.87 8.14
#